data_AF-A0AAV4DEM0-F1
#
_entry.id   AF-A0AAV4DEM0-F1
#
_cell.length_a   1.000
_cell.length_b   1.000
_cell.length_c   1.000
_cell.angle_alpha   90.00
_cell.angle_beta   90.00
_cell.angle_gamma   90.00
#
_symmetry.space_group_name_H-M   'P 1'
#
loop_
_entity.id
_entity.type
_entity.pdbx_description
1 polymer ?
#
loop_
_entity_poly.entity_id
_entity_poly.type
_entity_poly.pdbx_seq_one_letter_code
_entity_poly.pdbx_strand_id
1 'polypeptide(L)'
;MIVIFYNTNSVLCFNFQLSICIVIVALPSLLIGNSRNPSQVQDDLATRIRYKRKWHKVPDYTQARYKLNEFGTDRGSQYSVLDKLMYEVPGKDNAGAFIKDDAFGLASYDISKSGNVLLNTAKYHRWYKLAQAGAMGLQVNHRGYHDENLWVALNTQKDIMPLTINRWVNGKQVWETRRVSYAIPIEIVYTTPLANWNPYDIEFHGKNNTPVTLNHRNGGKDKAHAYNGNSIYAYYRVPKELYKQVPHVENNSKGVLDKNGNLRLVLGAGPQTFSYPFEDFGKVRLRYPIFPVHFEGTTVGMELEALKDSVLKMSTYAYLYENQPMASGSGTTPTNVDVNFHVRDSYR
;
A
#
# COMPACT_ATOMS: atom_id res chain seq x y z
N MET A 1 8.09 -2.18 -14.70
CA MET A 1 7.89 -1.86 -13.28
C MET A 1 8.96 -2.61 -12.48
N ILE A 2 9.82 -1.91 -11.73
CA ILE A 2 10.79 -2.57 -10.84
C ILE A 2 10.22 -2.46 -9.43
N VAL A 3 9.72 -3.58 -8.90
CA VAL A 3 9.27 -3.69 -7.51
C VAL A 3 10.45 -4.23 -6.70
N ILE A 4 10.94 -3.42 -5.75
CA ILE A 4 12.07 -3.79 -4.88
C ILE A 4 11.49 -4.20 -3.52
N PHE A 5 11.80 -5.42 -3.08
CA PHE A 5 11.40 -5.93 -1.77
C PHE A 5 12.50 -5.70 -0.74
N TYR A 6 12.13 -5.21 0.43
CA TYR A 6 12.96 -5.31 1.63
C TYR A 6 12.48 -6.54 2.42
N ASN A 7 13.34 -7.55 2.51
CA ASN A 7 13.11 -8.71 3.37
C ASN A 7 13.76 -8.43 4.74
N THR A 8 12.97 -7.94 5.71
CA THR A 8 13.41 -7.92 7.10
C THR A 8 13.02 -9.25 7.75
N ASN A 9 13.94 -10.21 7.74
CA ASN A 9 13.82 -11.40 8.57
C ASN A 9 13.96 -10.99 10.04
N SER A 10 12.85 -11.06 10.80
CA SER A 10 12.86 -10.97 12.26
C SER A 10 12.50 -12.35 12.82
N VAL A 11 13.29 -12.78 13.80
CA VAL A 11 13.42 -14.14 14.32
C VAL A 11 12.37 -14.45 15.42
N LEU A 12 11.96 -15.73 15.44
CA LEU A 12 11.35 -16.57 16.50
C LEU A 12 9.84 -16.49 16.84
N CYS A 13 9.28 -17.72 16.89
CA CYS A 13 8.02 -18.21 17.45
C CYS A 13 6.82 -18.35 16.49
N PHE A 14 6.46 -19.62 16.22
CA PHE A 14 5.46 -20.14 15.27
C PHE A 14 5.71 -19.79 13.80
N ASN A 15 6.03 -20.80 12.98
CA ASN A 15 6.32 -20.69 11.53
C ASN A 15 5.07 -20.34 10.70
N PHE A 16 4.45 -19.19 10.98
CA PHE A 16 3.62 -18.45 10.04
C PHE A 16 4.55 -17.41 9.40
N GLN A 17 5.10 -17.72 8.23
CA GLN A 17 5.98 -16.79 7.53
C GLN A 17 5.12 -15.72 6.83
N LEU A 18 4.73 -14.70 7.58
CA LEU A 18 4.07 -13.51 7.06
C LEU A 18 5.11 -12.67 6.30
N SER A 19 4.94 -12.50 5.00
CA SER A 19 5.83 -11.62 4.24
C SER A 19 5.25 -10.21 4.25
N ILE A 20 5.88 -9.29 4.99
CA ILE A 20 5.55 -7.87 4.93
C ILE A 20 5.93 -7.38 3.53
N CYS A 21 4.92 -7.04 2.72
CA CYS A 21 5.13 -6.52 1.37
C CYS A 21 5.01 -5.00 1.39
N ILE A 22 6.13 -4.33 1.11
CA ILE A 22 6.13 -2.94 0.66
C ILE A 22 6.01 -2.97 -0.85
N VAL A 23 4.91 -2.44 -1.39
CA VAL A 23 4.72 -2.39 -2.85
C VAL A 23 5.40 -1.12 -3.34
N ILE A 24 6.58 -1.28 -3.95
CA ILE A 24 7.31 -0.20 -4.58
C ILE A 24 6.89 -0.14 -6.05
N VAL A 25 6.12 0.89 -6.42
CA VAL A 25 5.64 1.08 -7.77
C VAL A 25 6.55 2.10 -8.47
N ALA A 26 7.44 1.62 -9.32
CA ALA A 26 8.20 2.45 -10.26
C ALA A 26 7.37 2.60 -11.55
N LEU A 27 6.61 3.70 -11.65
CA LEU A 27 5.91 4.10 -12.89
C LEU A 27 6.73 5.20 -13.59
N PRO A 28 7.17 4.99 -14.84
CA PRO A 28 7.95 5.99 -15.56
C PRO A 28 7.14 7.17 -16.12
N SER A 29 5.82 7.22 -15.93
CA SER A 29 4.98 8.26 -16.54
C SER A 29 3.59 8.34 -15.92
N LEU A 30 3.48 9.02 -14.78
CA LEU A 30 2.21 9.53 -14.23
C LEU A 30 2.46 10.88 -13.53
N LEU A 31 3.22 11.73 -14.21
CA LEU A 31 3.28 13.17 -13.97
C LEU A 31 2.73 13.81 -15.23
N ILE A 32 1.41 13.99 -15.33
CA ILE A 32 0.69 14.94 -16.20
C ILE A 32 -0.82 14.76 -15.94
N GLY A 33 -1.49 15.84 -15.55
CA GLY A 33 -2.88 16.15 -15.93
C GLY A 33 -4.03 15.25 -15.45
N ASN A 34 -4.82 15.78 -14.51
CA ASN A 34 -6.28 15.59 -14.40
C ASN A 34 -6.92 14.19 -14.30
N SER A 35 -6.19 13.08 -14.17
CA SER A 35 -6.82 11.80 -13.83
C SER A 35 -6.96 11.65 -12.32
N ARG A 36 -8.19 11.49 -11.84
CA ARG A 36 -8.59 11.21 -10.44
C ARG A 36 -7.50 10.44 -9.68
N ASN A 37 -7.02 11.00 -8.56
CA ASN A 37 -6.14 10.26 -7.66
C ASN A 37 -6.84 8.95 -7.27
N PRO A 38 -6.27 7.78 -7.61
CA PRO A 38 -6.89 6.48 -7.30
C PRO A 38 -6.78 6.15 -5.81
N SER A 39 -6.18 7.02 -4.99
CA SER A 39 -6.06 6.86 -3.56
C SER A 39 -7.04 7.78 -2.84
N GLN A 40 -8.08 7.19 -2.25
CA GLN A 40 -9.05 7.90 -1.42
C GLN A 40 -8.55 7.92 0.03
N VAL A 41 -8.46 9.11 0.63
CA VAL A 41 -8.16 9.23 2.05
C VAL A 41 -9.31 8.64 2.84
N GLN A 42 -8.99 7.76 3.78
CA GLN A 42 -9.96 7.19 4.70
C GLN A 42 -10.00 7.98 6.01
N ASP A 43 -11.20 8.16 6.56
CA ASP A 43 -11.37 8.84 7.85
C ASP A 43 -11.01 7.93 9.01
N ASP A 44 -9.71 7.85 9.28
CA ASP A 44 -9.16 7.22 10.46
C ASP A 44 -9.30 8.14 11.69
N LEU A 45 -10.34 7.88 12.48
CA LEU A 45 -10.60 8.59 13.73
C LEU A 45 -9.42 8.53 14.71
N ALA A 46 -8.68 7.42 14.76
CA ALA A 46 -7.56 7.29 15.68
C ALA A 46 -6.46 8.31 15.35
N THR A 47 -6.22 8.58 14.07
CA THR A 47 -5.29 9.64 13.65
C THR A 47 -5.88 11.04 13.82
N ARG A 48 -7.16 11.21 13.50
CA ARG A 48 -7.82 12.53 13.49
C ARG A 48 -8.03 13.08 14.90
N ILE A 49 -8.56 12.26 15.81
CA ILE A 49 -8.87 12.65 17.19
C ILE A 49 -7.58 12.88 17.98
N ARG A 50 -6.63 11.93 17.92
CA ARG A 50 -5.38 12.01 18.68
C ARG A 50 -4.58 13.29 18.40
N TYR A 51 -4.51 13.68 17.12
CA TYR A 51 -3.77 14.86 16.68
C TYR A 51 -4.64 16.09 16.43
N LYS A 52 -5.93 16.04 16.80
CA LYS A 52 -6.92 17.13 16.62
C LYS A 52 -6.89 17.72 15.19
N ARG A 53 -6.83 16.86 14.17
CA ARG A 53 -6.72 17.28 12.77
C ARG A 53 -8.10 17.56 12.16
N LYS A 54 -8.18 18.55 11.28
CA LYS A 54 -9.37 18.77 10.44
C LYS A 54 -9.34 17.83 9.24
N TRP A 55 -10.49 17.30 8.83
CA TRP A 55 -10.63 16.34 7.72
C TRP A 55 -9.91 16.79 6.44
N HIS A 56 -10.19 18.02 5.98
CA HIS A 56 -9.59 18.56 4.76
C HIS A 56 -8.07 18.79 4.82
N LYS A 57 -7.45 18.68 6.01
CA LYS A 57 -5.99 18.76 6.19
C LYS A 57 -5.31 17.41 6.39
N VAL A 58 -6.08 16.34 6.61
CA VAL A 58 -5.52 14.98 6.76
C VAL A 58 -4.60 14.61 5.59
N PRO A 59 -4.94 14.86 4.30
CA PRO A 59 -4.07 14.48 3.17
C PRO A 59 -2.67 15.11 3.23
N ASP A 60 -2.53 16.27 3.87
CA ASP A 60 -1.26 17.02 3.99
C ASP A 60 -0.32 16.44 5.05
N TYR A 61 -0.78 15.51 5.90
CA TYR A 61 0.01 14.93 6.98
C TYR A 61 0.50 13.53 6.68
N THR A 62 1.70 13.19 7.15
CA THR A 62 2.31 11.87 6.93
C THR A 62 1.49 10.70 7.45
N GLN A 63 0.63 10.94 8.44
CA GLN A 63 -0.23 9.92 9.07
C GLN A 63 -1.51 9.59 8.29
N ALA A 64 -1.77 10.27 7.18
CA ALA A 64 -2.93 9.97 6.33
C ALA A 64 -2.88 8.52 5.84
N ARG A 65 -4.02 7.84 5.93
CA ARG A 65 -4.21 6.48 5.43
C ARG A 65 -5.12 6.49 4.22
N TYR A 66 -4.86 5.56 3.30
CA TYR A 66 -5.48 5.54 1.98
C TYR A 66 -6.07 4.17 1.69
N LYS A 67 -7.21 4.17 1.01
CA LYS A 67 -7.74 3.01 0.29
C LYS A 67 -7.56 3.27 -1.20
N LEU A 68 -7.08 2.28 -1.95
CA LEU A 68 -7.05 2.39 -3.40
C LEU A 68 -8.46 2.21 -3.95
N ASN A 69 -9.00 3.27 -4.55
CA ASN A 69 -10.28 3.30 -5.23
C ASN A 69 -10.07 3.80 -6.67
N GLU A 70 -10.11 2.88 -7.64
CA GLU A 70 -9.97 3.17 -9.06
C GLU A 70 -11.10 4.05 -9.62
N PHE A 71 -12.29 3.98 -9.01
CA PHE A 71 -13.50 4.57 -9.57
C PHE A 71 -13.84 5.94 -8.96
N GLY A 72 -13.16 6.32 -7.87
CA GLY A 72 -13.42 7.56 -7.13
C GLY A 72 -14.80 7.61 -6.46
N THR A 73 -15.49 6.48 -6.42
CA THR A 73 -16.80 6.27 -5.77
C THR A 73 -16.78 4.91 -5.10
N ASP A 74 -17.49 4.75 -3.98
CA ASP A 74 -17.60 3.46 -3.30
C ASP A 74 -18.42 2.48 -4.17
N ARG A 75 -17.72 1.76 -5.04
CA ARG A 75 -18.24 0.70 -5.88
C ARG A 75 -17.50 -0.58 -5.55
N GLY A 76 -18.25 -1.67 -5.38
CA GLY A 76 -17.66 -3.00 -5.33
C GLY A 76 -17.05 -3.34 -6.69
N SER A 77 -15.76 -3.65 -6.71
CA SER A 77 -15.10 -4.26 -7.86
C SER A 77 -14.54 -5.60 -7.43
N GLN A 78 -14.77 -6.63 -8.26
CA GLN A 78 -14.18 -7.94 -8.05
C GLN A 78 -12.67 -7.94 -8.32
N TYR A 79 -12.14 -6.96 -9.04
CA TYR A 79 -10.71 -6.91 -9.36
C TYR A 79 -10.25 -5.45 -9.41
N SER A 80 -9.35 -5.09 -8.51
CA SER A 80 -8.89 -3.72 -8.29
C SER A 80 -7.49 -3.46 -8.87
N VAL A 81 -7.05 -2.20 -8.89
CA VAL A 81 -5.66 -1.84 -9.28
C VAL A 81 -4.68 -2.48 -8.32
N LEU A 82 -5.03 -2.61 -7.04
CA LEU A 82 -4.17 -3.27 -6.08
C LEU A 82 -3.99 -4.76 -6.44
N ASP A 83 -5.03 -5.41 -6.96
CA ASP A 83 -4.89 -6.78 -7.47
C ASP A 83 -3.94 -6.87 -8.65
N LYS A 84 -4.03 -5.93 -9.59
CA LYS A 84 -3.11 -5.87 -10.74
C LYS A 84 -1.66 -5.72 -10.26
N LEU A 85 -1.42 -4.79 -9.34
CA LEU A 85 -0.09 -4.55 -8.78
C LEU A 85 0.43 -5.76 -8.01
N MET A 86 -0.39 -6.38 -7.18
CA MET A 86 -0.01 -7.58 -6.44
C MET A 86 0.22 -8.78 -7.35
N TYR A 87 -0.53 -8.89 -8.45
CA TYR A 87 -0.33 -9.94 -9.45
C TYR A 87 0.99 -9.79 -10.22
N GLU A 88 1.60 -8.61 -10.24
CA GLU A 88 2.96 -8.44 -10.76
C GLU A 88 4.03 -8.92 -9.77
N VAL A 89 3.70 -9.01 -8.48
CA VAL A 89 4.64 -9.42 -7.44
C VAL A 89 4.83 -10.94 -7.46
N PRO A 90 6.07 -11.44 -7.64
CA PRO A 90 6.34 -12.86 -7.51
C PRO A 90 6.21 -13.31 -6.05
N GLY A 91 5.74 -14.54 -5.86
CA GLY A 91 5.81 -15.25 -4.59
C GLY A 91 7.25 -15.54 -4.15
N LYS A 92 7.40 -16.43 -3.17
CA LYS A 92 8.74 -16.77 -2.64
C LYS A 92 9.60 -17.48 -3.68
N ASP A 93 9.00 -18.18 -4.64
CA ASP A 93 9.69 -18.85 -5.75
C ASP A 93 10.27 -17.91 -6.81
N ASN A 94 10.18 -16.59 -6.58
CA ASN A 94 10.83 -15.53 -7.36
C ASN A 94 10.31 -15.38 -8.81
N ALA A 95 10.86 -14.40 -9.52
CA ALA A 95 10.48 -14.07 -10.89
C ALA A 95 10.82 -15.21 -11.86
N GLY A 96 9.81 -15.75 -12.53
CA GLY A 96 9.94 -16.84 -13.51
C GLY A 96 9.18 -18.12 -13.14
N ALA A 97 8.78 -18.27 -11.88
CA ALA A 97 7.97 -19.40 -11.45
C ALA A 97 6.57 -19.38 -12.08
N PHE A 98 6.13 -20.54 -12.54
CA PHE A 98 4.76 -20.78 -12.99
C PHE A 98 4.22 -22.00 -12.25
N ILE A 99 3.31 -21.75 -11.31
CA ILE A 99 2.64 -22.80 -10.54
C ILE A 99 1.17 -22.72 -10.90
N LYS A 100 0.54 -23.88 -11.09
CA LYS A 100 -0.91 -24.00 -11.26
C LYS A 100 -1.52 -24.59 -9.99
N ASP A 101 -2.71 -24.11 -9.65
CA ASP A 101 -3.55 -24.72 -8.63
C ASP A 101 -4.60 -25.58 -9.32
N ASP A 102 -4.41 -26.88 -9.22
CA ASP A 102 -5.27 -27.95 -9.74
C ASP A 102 -5.70 -28.91 -8.63
N ALA A 103 -5.78 -28.41 -7.39
CA ALA A 103 -6.18 -29.21 -6.23
C ALA A 103 -7.51 -29.95 -6.50
N PHE A 104 -7.50 -31.26 -6.28
CA PHE A 104 -8.64 -32.16 -6.53
C PHE A 104 -9.15 -32.14 -7.99
N GLY A 105 -8.27 -31.87 -8.95
CA GLY A 105 -8.62 -31.80 -10.38
C GLY A 105 -9.38 -30.53 -10.78
N LEU A 106 -9.48 -29.55 -9.88
CA LEU A 106 -10.16 -28.29 -10.13
C LEU A 106 -9.13 -27.21 -10.48
N ALA A 107 -8.94 -26.98 -11.77
CA ALA A 107 -8.06 -25.92 -12.24
C ALA A 107 -8.61 -24.53 -11.86
N SER A 108 -7.70 -23.65 -11.44
CA SER A 108 -7.97 -22.23 -11.20
C SER A 108 -7.59 -21.39 -12.42
N TYR A 109 -8.49 -20.47 -12.79
CA TYR A 109 -8.38 -19.56 -13.91
C TYR A 109 -8.29 -18.10 -13.45
N ASP A 110 -7.64 -17.28 -14.27
CA ASP A 110 -7.44 -15.85 -14.08
C ASP A 110 -8.71 -15.07 -14.41
N ILE A 111 -9.23 -14.31 -13.45
CA ILE A 111 -10.45 -13.50 -13.62
C ILE A 111 -10.20 -12.20 -14.41
N SER A 112 -8.95 -11.77 -14.51
CA SER A 112 -8.60 -10.52 -15.21
C SER A 112 -8.60 -10.67 -16.73
N LYS A 113 -8.61 -11.91 -17.22
CA LYS A 113 -8.54 -12.26 -18.64
C LYS A 113 -9.86 -12.87 -19.11
N SER A 114 -10.24 -12.57 -20.33
CA SER A 114 -11.38 -13.23 -20.98
C SER A 114 -11.01 -14.67 -21.35
N GLY A 115 -11.86 -15.63 -20.97
CA GLY A 115 -11.68 -17.05 -21.27
C GLY A 115 -11.07 -17.85 -20.11
N ASN A 116 -10.81 -19.13 -20.35
CA ASN A 116 -10.27 -20.06 -19.34
C ASN A 116 -8.73 -20.06 -19.36
N VAL A 117 -8.13 -18.91 -19.05
CA VAL A 117 -6.67 -18.79 -18.94
C VAL A 117 -6.22 -19.27 -17.57
N LEU A 118 -5.31 -20.25 -17.53
CA LEU A 118 -4.78 -20.78 -16.26
C LEU A 118 -4.15 -19.68 -15.42
N LEU A 119 -4.49 -19.66 -14.14
CA LEU A 119 -3.95 -18.72 -13.17
C LEU A 119 -2.53 -19.13 -12.78
N ASN A 120 -1.56 -18.24 -12.97
CA ASN A 120 -0.24 -18.42 -12.35
C ASN A 120 -0.34 -18.13 -10.85
N THR A 121 -0.45 -19.18 -10.05
CA THR A 121 -0.55 -19.09 -8.59
C THR A 121 0.79 -18.89 -7.90
N ALA A 122 1.92 -18.89 -8.62
CA ALA A 122 3.22 -18.50 -8.06
C ALA A 122 3.32 -16.99 -7.79
N LYS A 123 2.38 -16.20 -8.34
CA LYS A 123 2.25 -14.77 -8.07
C LYS A 123 1.14 -14.49 -7.07
N TYR A 124 1.22 -13.36 -6.38
CA TYR A 124 0.24 -13.00 -5.38
C TYR A 124 -1.12 -12.67 -6.01
N HIS A 125 -2.12 -13.46 -5.66
CA HIS A 125 -3.49 -13.33 -6.13
C HIS A 125 -4.45 -13.60 -4.96
N ARG A 126 -5.65 -13.03 -5.03
CA ARG A 126 -6.74 -13.32 -4.09
C ARG A 126 -8.01 -13.77 -4.80
N TRP A 127 -8.23 -13.28 -6.01
CA TRP A 127 -9.32 -13.68 -6.88
C TRP A 127 -8.93 -14.80 -7.83
N TYR A 128 -9.82 -15.77 -8.00
CA TYR A 128 -9.65 -16.87 -8.95
C TYR A 128 -11.00 -17.44 -9.36
N LYS A 129 -11.06 -18.01 -10.57
CA LYS A 129 -12.24 -18.72 -11.07
C LYS A 129 -11.97 -20.21 -11.10
N LEU A 130 -12.80 -21.02 -10.47
CA LEU A 130 -12.71 -22.47 -10.53
C LEU A 130 -13.32 -23.02 -11.83
N ALA A 131 -12.78 -24.14 -12.30
CA ALA A 131 -13.29 -24.85 -13.48
C ALA A 131 -14.70 -25.40 -13.30
N GLN A 132 -15.09 -25.74 -12.07
CA GLN A 132 -16.42 -26.22 -11.73
C GLN A 132 -17.11 -25.22 -10.81
N ALA A 133 -18.40 -25.00 -11.06
CA ALA A 133 -19.24 -24.20 -10.16
C ALA A 133 -19.42 -24.92 -8.82
N GLY A 134 -19.39 -24.15 -7.72
CA GLY A 134 -19.73 -24.65 -6.40
C GLY A 134 -21.23 -25.01 -6.29
N ALA A 135 -21.64 -25.49 -5.12
CA ALA A 135 -23.03 -25.91 -4.86
C ALA A 135 -24.06 -24.79 -5.09
N MET A 136 -23.64 -23.53 -5.01
CA MET A 136 -24.47 -22.33 -5.25
C MET A 136 -24.37 -21.78 -6.68
N GLY A 137 -23.72 -22.49 -7.62
CA GLY A 137 -23.51 -22.01 -8.99
C GLY A 137 -22.36 -21.01 -9.16
N LEU A 138 -21.70 -20.60 -8.08
CA LEU A 138 -20.60 -19.65 -8.09
C LEU A 138 -19.30 -20.29 -8.54
N GLN A 139 -18.62 -19.65 -9.51
CA GLN A 139 -17.31 -20.07 -10.01
C GLN A 139 -16.18 -19.14 -9.57
N VAL A 140 -16.49 -17.87 -9.33
CA VAL A 140 -15.52 -16.87 -8.91
C VAL A 140 -15.42 -16.89 -7.38
N ASN A 141 -14.19 -16.98 -6.88
CA ASN A 141 -13.89 -17.10 -5.47
C ASN A 141 -12.87 -16.03 -5.05
N HIS A 142 -12.95 -15.66 -3.77
CA HIS A 142 -12.07 -14.71 -3.11
C HIS A 142 -11.35 -15.38 -1.95
N ARG A 143 -10.02 -15.22 -1.87
CA ARG A 143 -9.23 -15.61 -0.69
C ARG A 143 -9.23 -14.46 0.32
N GLY A 144 -9.45 -14.78 1.61
CA GLY A 144 -9.39 -13.79 2.69
C GLY A 144 -10.75 -13.21 3.11
N TYR A 145 -11.78 -14.04 3.26
CA TYR A 145 -13.17 -13.66 3.61
C TYR A 145 -13.37 -12.45 4.56
N HIS A 146 -12.48 -12.25 5.55
CA HIS A 146 -12.54 -11.14 6.52
C HIS A 146 -11.49 -10.04 6.34
N ASP A 147 -10.50 -10.23 5.47
CA ASP A 147 -9.49 -9.21 5.16
C ASP A 147 -9.40 -9.03 3.65
N GLU A 148 -9.93 -7.90 3.17
CA GLU A 148 -9.82 -7.51 1.78
C GLU A 148 -8.34 -7.44 1.37
N ASN A 149 -7.41 -7.06 2.26
CA ASN A 149 -6.01 -6.85 1.92
C ASN A 149 -5.11 -8.09 2.04
N LEU A 150 -5.65 -9.31 1.89
CA LEU A 150 -4.85 -10.54 1.94
C LEU A 150 -4.64 -11.16 0.55
N TRP A 151 -3.38 -11.25 0.11
CA TRP A 151 -2.99 -11.96 -1.11
C TRP A 151 -2.21 -13.23 -0.80
N VAL A 152 -2.31 -14.19 -1.72
CA VAL A 152 -1.78 -15.53 -1.56
C VAL A 152 -0.95 -15.92 -2.78
N ALA A 153 0.18 -16.58 -2.56
CA ALA A 153 0.97 -17.23 -3.61
C ALA A 153 1.35 -18.65 -3.18
N LEU A 154 1.29 -19.60 -4.12
CA LEU A 154 1.81 -20.94 -3.95
C LEU A 154 3.32 -20.96 -4.16
N ASN A 155 4.00 -21.85 -3.45
CA ASN A 155 5.45 -22.03 -3.55
C ASN A 155 5.83 -23.53 -3.57
N THR A 156 7.07 -23.80 -3.93
CA THR A 156 7.69 -25.12 -3.95
C THR A 156 8.83 -25.26 -2.94
N GLN A 157 9.27 -24.16 -2.33
CA GLN A 157 10.33 -24.13 -1.32
C GLN A 157 10.02 -25.03 -0.11
N LYS A 158 10.99 -25.89 0.25
CA LYS A 158 10.87 -26.84 1.36
C LYS A 158 10.79 -26.17 2.73
N ASP A 159 11.29 -24.94 2.86
CA ASP A 159 11.32 -24.19 4.12
C ASP A 159 9.95 -23.59 4.50
N ILE A 160 9.01 -23.52 3.56
CA ILE A 160 7.67 -22.96 3.79
C ILE A 160 6.72 -24.07 4.24
N MET A 161 6.10 -23.97 5.41
CA MET A 161 5.24 -25.03 5.95
C MET A 161 4.20 -25.56 4.93
N PRO A 162 4.10 -26.89 4.73
CA PRO A 162 3.09 -27.46 3.86
C PRO A 162 1.72 -27.46 4.54
N LEU A 163 0.69 -27.14 3.76
CA LEU A 163 -0.70 -27.30 4.09
C LEU A 163 -1.24 -28.51 3.35
N THR A 164 -1.67 -29.52 4.10
CA THR A 164 -2.22 -30.74 3.54
C THR A 164 -3.71 -30.81 3.86
N ILE A 165 -4.52 -31.02 2.81
CA ILE A 165 -5.96 -31.19 2.92
C ILE A 165 -6.37 -32.50 2.26
N ASN A 166 -7.42 -33.13 2.79
CA ASN A 166 -8.00 -34.32 2.19
C ASN A 166 -9.42 -34.05 1.70
N ARG A 167 -9.81 -34.77 0.65
CA ARG A 167 -11.18 -34.75 0.13
C ARG A 167 -11.53 -36.12 -0.43
N TRP A 168 -12.78 -36.51 -0.29
CA TRP A 168 -13.33 -37.66 -1.00
C TRP A 168 -13.67 -37.27 -2.44
N VAL A 169 -13.01 -37.90 -3.41
CA VAL A 169 -13.24 -37.73 -4.85
C VAL A 169 -13.54 -39.12 -5.41
N ASN A 170 -14.71 -39.29 -6.02
CA ASN A 170 -15.16 -40.58 -6.60
C ASN A 170 -15.04 -41.77 -5.64
N GLY A 171 -15.42 -41.59 -4.38
CA GLY A 171 -15.37 -42.64 -3.36
C GLY A 171 -13.96 -42.99 -2.85
N LYS A 172 -12.92 -42.23 -3.23
CA LYS A 172 -11.55 -42.37 -2.70
C LYS A 172 -11.10 -41.12 -1.98
N GLN A 173 -10.42 -41.28 -0.86
CA GLN A 173 -9.80 -40.18 -0.14
C GLN A 173 -8.51 -39.75 -0.87
N VAL A 174 -8.47 -38.52 -1.35
CA VAL A 174 -7.33 -37.91 -2.04
C VAL A 174 -6.70 -36.88 -1.11
N TRP A 175 -5.38 -36.91 -0.97
CA TRP A 175 -4.61 -35.97 -0.17
C TRP A 175 -3.85 -35.02 -1.11
N GLU A 176 -3.98 -33.72 -0.90
CA GLU A 176 -3.30 -32.67 -1.65
C GLU A 176 -2.46 -31.84 -0.70
N THR A 177 -1.19 -31.63 -1.04
CA THR A 177 -0.27 -30.81 -0.23
C THR A 177 0.20 -29.61 -1.03
N ARG A 178 0.05 -28.41 -0.47
CA ARG A 178 0.47 -27.15 -1.08
C ARG A 178 1.25 -26.31 -0.07
N ARG A 179 2.22 -25.55 -0.54
CA ARG A 179 2.95 -24.57 0.29
C ARG A 179 2.52 -23.19 -0.13
N VAL A 180 2.24 -22.33 0.84
CA VAL A 180 1.55 -21.07 0.62
C VAL A 180 2.27 -19.95 1.36
N SER A 181 2.43 -18.80 0.70
CA SER A 181 2.86 -17.56 1.33
C SER A 181 1.76 -16.51 1.24
N TYR A 182 1.64 -15.71 2.30
CA TYR A 182 0.69 -14.62 2.40
C TYR A 182 1.40 -13.27 2.29
N ALA A 183 0.75 -12.30 1.65
CA ALA A 183 1.19 -10.92 1.59
C ALA A 183 0.05 -9.98 1.98
N ILE A 184 0.38 -9.02 2.84
CA ILE A 184 -0.50 -7.92 3.22
C ILE A 184 0.23 -6.62 2.86
N PRO A 185 -0.28 -5.83 1.90
CA PRO A 185 0.34 -4.58 1.52
C PRO A 185 0.06 -3.52 2.59
N ILE A 186 1.13 -2.98 3.16
CA ILE A 186 1.04 -1.97 4.23
C ILE A 186 1.19 -0.54 3.71
N GLU A 187 1.88 -0.36 2.59
CA GLU A 187 2.22 0.94 2.04
C GLU A 187 2.56 0.80 0.55
N ILE A 188 2.15 1.82 -0.21
CA ILE A 188 2.60 2.04 -1.60
C ILE A 188 3.63 3.16 -1.58
N VAL A 189 4.81 2.86 -2.11
CA VAL A 189 5.90 3.82 -2.24
C VAL A 189 6.17 4.05 -3.73
N TYR A 190 5.91 5.26 -4.19
CA TYR A 190 6.32 5.69 -5.52
C TYR A 190 7.79 6.13 -5.46
N THR A 191 8.62 5.43 -6.24
CA THR A 191 10.02 5.82 -6.43
C THR A 191 10.11 6.79 -7.58
N THR A 192 10.84 7.88 -7.36
CA THR A 192 11.16 8.85 -8.41
C THR A 192 12.55 8.53 -8.97
N PRO A 193 12.82 8.84 -10.25
CA PRO A 193 14.16 8.69 -10.83
C PRO A 193 15.20 9.55 -10.09
N LEU A 194 14.76 10.60 -9.36
CA LEU A 194 15.60 11.46 -8.54
C LEU A 194 16.35 10.71 -7.44
N ALA A 195 15.84 9.56 -6.99
CA ALA A 195 16.52 8.75 -5.96
C ALA A 195 17.90 8.25 -6.42
N ASN A 196 18.06 8.00 -7.72
CA ASN A 196 19.31 7.54 -8.33
C ASN A 196 20.02 8.62 -9.16
N TRP A 197 19.40 9.79 -9.32
CA TRP A 197 19.95 10.87 -10.14
C TRP A 197 21.15 11.52 -9.45
N ASN A 198 22.30 11.53 -10.14
CA ASN A 198 23.56 12.10 -9.66
C ASN A 198 24.21 12.97 -10.74
N PRO A 199 23.66 14.16 -11.04
CA PRO A 199 24.15 15.01 -12.13
C PRO A 199 25.54 15.59 -11.87
N TYR A 200 25.97 15.68 -10.60
CA TYR A 200 27.26 16.23 -10.21
C TYR A 200 28.35 15.18 -9.99
N ASP A 201 28.09 13.92 -10.33
CA ASP A 201 29.00 12.78 -10.13
C ASP A 201 29.61 12.73 -8.71
N ILE A 202 28.77 12.96 -7.70
CA ILE A 202 29.19 12.94 -6.29
C ILE A 202 29.58 11.51 -5.92
N GLU A 203 30.75 11.35 -5.30
CA GLU A 203 31.26 10.05 -4.86
C GLU A 203 30.37 9.40 -3.80
N PHE A 204 30.26 8.06 -3.82
CA PHE A 204 29.48 7.30 -2.86
C PHE A 204 30.35 6.32 -2.09
N HIS A 205 30.52 6.56 -0.78
CA HIS A 205 31.36 5.76 0.10
C HIS A 205 30.62 4.58 0.76
N GLY A 206 29.43 4.23 0.28
CA GLY A 206 28.65 3.10 0.79
C GLY A 206 28.18 3.29 2.23
N LYS A 207 28.43 2.29 3.08
CA LYS A 207 28.09 2.31 4.51
C LYS A 207 29.08 3.09 5.37
N ASN A 208 30.25 3.42 4.85
CA ASN A 208 31.27 4.14 5.60
C ASN A 208 30.97 5.65 5.59
N ASN A 209 30.51 6.19 6.72
CA ASN A 209 30.20 7.62 6.83
C ASN A 209 31.41 8.47 7.25
N THR A 210 32.46 7.85 7.79
CA THR A 210 33.66 8.53 8.27
C THR A 210 34.28 9.46 7.22
N PRO A 211 34.52 9.06 5.95
CA PRO A 211 35.11 9.97 4.96
C PRO A 211 34.23 11.18 4.65
N VAL A 212 32.91 11.04 4.79
CA VAL A 212 31.93 12.09 4.48
C VAL A 212 31.94 13.21 5.52
N THR A 213 32.07 12.83 6.79
CA THR A 213 31.99 13.75 7.95
C THR A 213 33.35 14.05 8.58
N LEU A 214 34.44 13.55 8.00
CA LEU A 214 35.80 13.77 8.48
C LEU A 214 36.10 15.27 8.58
N ASN A 215 36.95 15.67 9.53
CA ASN A 215 37.35 17.06 9.75
C ASN A 215 36.17 18.00 10.07
N HIS A 216 35.24 17.54 10.91
CA HIS A 216 34.07 18.32 11.37
C HIS A 216 33.11 18.74 10.24
N ARG A 217 33.11 18.04 9.11
CA ARG A 217 32.16 18.27 8.02
C ARG A 217 30.75 17.88 8.44
N ASN A 218 29.82 18.83 8.39
CA ASN A 218 28.45 18.71 8.86
C ASN A 218 27.41 19.05 7.77
N GLY A 219 27.85 19.19 6.51
CA GLY A 219 27.02 19.58 5.38
C GLY A 219 26.72 21.07 5.33
N GLY A 220 27.59 21.89 5.93
CA GLY A 220 27.54 23.34 5.82
C GLY A 220 27.57 23.82 4.38
N LYS A 221 27.11 25.07 4.14
CA LYS A 221 27.00 25.67 2.79
C LYS A 221 28.32 26.29 2.31
N ASP A 222 29.42 25.97 2.97
CA ASP A 222 30.77 26.41 2.66
C ASP A 222 31.68 25.19 2.41
N LYS A 223 32.77 25.41 1.69
CA LYS A 223 33.66 24.30 1.26
C LYS A 223 34.35 23.59 2.44
N ALA A 224 34.57 24.28 3.56
CA ALA A 224 35.25 23.71 4.73
C ALA A 224 34.34 22.73 5.48
N HIS A 225 33.04 23.05 5.62
CA HIS A 225 32.09 22.24 6.39
C HIS A 225 31.16 21.37 5.53
N ALA A 226 31.18 21.51 4.20
CA ALA A 226 30.44 20.65 3.27
C ALA A 226 30.82 19.18 3.43
N TYR A 227 29.91 18.26 3.16
CA TYR A 227 30.23 16.83 3.16
C TYR A 227 31.19 16.47 2.04
N ASN A 228 32.09 15.52 2.28
CA ASN A 228 32.99 15.00 1.25
C ASN A 228 32.36 13.75 0.60
N GLY A 229 31.64 13.93 -0.50
CA GLY A 229 30.85 12.85 -1.10
C GLY A 229 29.58 12.51 -0.33
N ASN A 230 29.07 11.29 -0.55
CA ASN A 230 27.83 10.78 0.02
C ASN A 230 28.02 9.42 0.69
N SER A 231 27.10 9.07 1.59
CA SER A 231 26.98 7.73 2.20
C SER A 231 25.52 7.31 2.30
N ILE A 232 25.26 6.09 2.79
CA ILE A 232 23.90 5.65 3.11
C ILE A 232 23.23 6.50 4.22
N TYR A 233 24.02 7.15 5.08
CA TYR A 233 23.53 7.98 6.17
C TYR A 233 23.39 9.46 5.78
N ALA A 234 24.27 9.94 4.90
CA ALA A 234 24.25 11.28 4.33
C ALA A 234 24.06 11.18 2.81
N TYR A 235 22.81 10.96 2.40
CA TYR A 235 22.45 10.70 1.00
C TYR A 235 21.84 11.94 0.33
N TYR A 236 22.69 12.86 -0.09
CA TYR A 236 22.30 14.15 -0.69
C TYR A 236 22.78 14.24 -2.14
N ARG A 237 21.86 14.23 -3.10
CA ARG A 237 22.22 14.18 -4.54
C ARG A 237 21.39 15.08 -5.44
N VAL A 238 20.15 15.38 -5.05
CA VAL A 238 19.26 16.15 -5.92
C VAL A 238 19.68 17.62 -5.89
N PRO A 239 20.02 18.25 -7.02
CA PRO A 239 20.29 19.68 -7.09
C PRO A 239 19.18 20.49 -6.43
N LYS A 240 19.54 21.47 -5.59
CA LYS A 240 18.52 22.33 -4.96
C LYS A 240 17.75 23.16 -5.98
N GLU A 241 18.37 23.41 -7.13
CA GLU A 241 17.86 24.22 -8.23
C GLU A 241 16.64 23.58 -8.91
N LEU A 242 16.45 22.27 -8.76
CA LEU A 242 15.28 21.56 -9.30
C LEU A 242 13.97 22.00 -8.61
N TYR A 243 14.05 22.48 -7.38
CA TYR A 243 12.90 22.78 -6.55
C TYR A 243 12.67 24.28 -6.41
N LYS A 244 11.43 24.64 -6.08
CA LYS A 244 11.06 26.02 -5.79
C LYS A 244 11.87 26.54 -4.60
N GLN A 245 12.49 27.70 -4.77
CA GLN A 245 13.33 28.34 -3.76
C GLN A 245 12.47 28.90 -2.62
N VAL A 246 12.10 28.04 -1.68
CA VAL A 246 11.37 28.37 -0.45
C VAL A 246 12.26 28.17 0.77
N PRO A 247 12.00 28.84 1.91
CA PRO A 247 12.82 28.70 3.11
C PRO A 247 13.04 27.25 3.55
N HIS A 248 12.05 26.39 3.35
CA HIS A 248 12.16 24.96 3.67
C HIS A 248 13.20 24.22 2.82
N VAL A 249 13.35 24.56 1.54
CA VAL A 249 14.37 23.97 0.65
C VAL A 249 15.74 24.49 1.04
N GLU A 250 15.86 25.80 1.27
CA GLU A 250 17.12 26.42 1.67
C GLU A 250 17.64 25.87 3.01
N ASN A 251 16.77 25.71 4.01
CA ASN A 251 17.17 25.20 5.32
C ASN A 251 17.57 23.71 5.30
N ASN A 252 17.02 22.93 4.37
CA ASN A 252 17.32 21.49 4.26
C ASN A 252 18.41 21.16 3.24
N SER A 253 18.79 22.10 2.38
CA SER A 253 19.91 21.93 1.46
C SER A 253 21.23 21.77 2.25
N LYS A 254 22.08 20.89 1.76
CA LYS A 254 23.41 20.62 2.30
C LYS A 254 24.47 20.86 1.25
N GLY A 255 25.63 21.37 1.68
CA GLY A 255 26.81 21.42 0.85
C GLY A 255 27.46 20.05 0.77
N VAL A 256 27.74 19.59 -0.45
CA VAL A 256 28.45 18.34 -0.73
C VAL A 256 29.52 18.62 -1.78
N LEU A 257 30.71 18.06 -1.57
CA LEU A 257 31.81 18.14 -2.53
C LEU A 257 31.63 17.05 -3.60
N ASP A 258 31.75 17.45 -4.87
CA ASP A 258 31.91 16.52 -5.98
C ASP A 258 33.33 15.90 -5.99
N LYS A 259 33.58 14.91 -6.87
CA LYS A 259 34.90 14.27 -6.99
C LYS A 259 36.04 15.26 -7.30
N ASN A 260 35.70 16.39 -7.92
CA ASN A 260 36.66 17.46 -8.24
C ASN A 260 36.85 18.44 -7.08
N GLY A 261 36.16 18.23 -5.95
CA GLY A 261 36.20 19.09 -4.78
C GLY A 261 35.43 20.40 -4.93
N ASN A 262 34.50 20.51 -5.90
CA ASN A 262 33.62 21.67 -6.01
C ASN A 262 32.42 21.53 -5.09
N LEU A 263 32.02 22.64 -4.48
CA LEU A 263 30.85 22.70 -3.64
C LEU A 263 29.57 22.65 -4.47
N ARG A 264 28.69 21.70 -4.14
CA ARG A 264 27.35 21.56 -4.71
C ARG A 264 26.32 21.64 -3.60
N LEU A 265 25.28 22.44 -3.82
CA LEU A 265 24.15 22.52 -2.90
C LEU A 265 23.07 21.53 -3.35
N VAL A 266 22.82 20.54 -2.52
CA VAL A 266 21.96 19.40 -2.85
C VAL A 266 21.01 19.07 -1.70
N LEU A 267 19.93 18.38 -2.04
CA LEU A 267 18.91 17.89 -1.11
C LEU A 267 18.97 16.37 -1.01
N GLY A 268 18.34 15.87 0.06
CA GLY A 268 18.26 14.44 0.31
C GLY A 268 17.50 13.71 -0.82
N ALA A 269 18.12 12.68 -1.38
CA ALA A 269 17.55 11.85 -2.46
C ALA A 269 16.89 10.55 -1.94
N GLY A 270 16.69 10.45 -0.62
CA GLY A 270 16.13 9.27 0.02
C GLY A 270 14.60 9.15 -0.06
N PRO A 271 14.02 8.07 0.50
CA PRO A 271 12.58 7.88 0.57
C PRO A 271 11.94 8.98 1.45
N GLN A 272 11.07 9.78 0.86
CA GLN A 272 10.34 10.85 1.53
C GLN A 272 8.84 10.61 1.41
N THR A 273 8.05 11.06 2.40
CA THR A 273 6.58 10.99 2.29
C THR A 273 6.06 12.00 1.28
N PHE A 274 6.66 13.19 1.26
CA PHE A 274 6.37 14.26 0.32
C PHE A 274 7.66 14.70 -0.34
N SER A 275 7.61 15.00 -1.63
CA SER A 275 8.68 15.70 -2.30
C SER A 275 8.81 17.12 -1.76
N TYR A 276 9.99 17.71 -1.96
CA TYR A 276 10.13 19.16 -1.94
C TYR A 276 9.23 19.79 -3.02
N PRO A 277 8.79 21.05 -2.84
CA PRO A 277 7.90 21.69 -3.79
C PRO A 277 8.63 21.97 -5.11
N PHE A 278 8.12 21.43 -6.20
CA PHE A 278 8.53 21.82 -7.55
C PHE A 278 7.91 23.16 -7.93
N GLU A 279 8.50 23.84 -8.91
CA GLU A 279 8.05 25.17 -9.34
C GLU A 279 6.65 25.13 -9.94
N ASP A 280 6.37 24.14 -10.80
CA ASP A 280 5.13 24.07 -11.59
C ASP A 280 3.96 23.36 -10.87
N PHE A 281 4.24 22.32 -10.08
CA PHE A 281 3.20 21.43 -9.51
C PHE A 281 3.25 21.28 -7.98
N GLY A 282 4.12 22.03 -7.30
CA GLY A 282 4.17 22.04 -5.84
C GLY A 282 4.68 20.72 -5.24
N LYS A 283 4.17 20.34 -4.07
CA LYS A 283 4.60 19.13 -3.35
C LYS A 283 3.80 17.92 -3.82
N VAL A 284 4.47 16.81 -4.07
CA VAL A 284 3.86 15.54 -4.46
C VAL A 284 4.04 14.53 -3.33
N ARG A 285 2.98 13.81 -2.96
CA ARG A 285 3.07 12.68 -2.02
C ARG A 285 3.62 11.45 -2.75
N LEU A 286 4.65 10.85 -2.18
CA LEU A 286 5.29 9.64 -2.71
C LEU A 286 4.92 8.38 -1.92
N ARG A 287 4.46 8.53 -0.68
CA ARG A 287 4.14 7.41 0.21
C ARG A 287 2.68 7.41 0.63
N TYR A 288 2.01 6.30 0.38
CA TYR A 288 0.59 6.08 0.66
C TYR A 288 0.42 4.87 1.58
N PRO A 289 0.36 5.10 2.90
CA PRO A 289 0.02 4.06 3.86
C PRO A 289 -1.37 3.50 3.55
N ILE A 290 -1.48 2.17 3.45
CA ILE A 290 -2.76 1.51 3.18
C ILE A 290 -3.54 1.42 4.48
N PHE A 291 -4.84 1.72 4.43
CA PHE A 291 -5.72 1.61 5.58
C PHE A 291 -5.90 0.13 5.98
N PRO A 292 -5.77 -0.22 7.28
CA PRO A 292 -5.95 -1.60 7.74
C PRO A 292 -7.43 -1.99 7.73
N VAL A 293 -7.84 -2.85 6.78
CA VAL A 293 -9.24 -3.27 6.60
C VAL A 293 -9.66 -4.35 7.60
N HIS A 294 -8.72 -5.16 8.12
CA HIS A 294 -9.03 -6.21 9.10
C HIS A 294 -9.73 -5.68 10.37
N PHE A 295 -9.58 -4.40 10.71
CA PHE A 295 -10.26 -3.80 11.86
C PHE A 295 -11.73 -3.45 11.55
N GLU A 296 -12.04 -3.01 10.32
CA GLU A 296 -13.40 -2.63 9.90
C GLU A 296 -14.36 -3.83 9.94
N GLY A 297 -13.88 -5.02 9.58
CA GLY A 297 -14.68 -6.25 9.58
C GLY A 297 -14.93 -6.84 10.97
N THR A 298 -14.34 -6.27 12.03
CA THR A 298 -14.61 -6.72 13.41
C THR A 298 -15.91 -6.12 13.92
N THR A 299 -16.56 -6.79 14.87
CA THR A 299 -17.74 -6.25 15.56
C THR A 299 -17.45 -4.87 16.18
N VAL A 300 -16.27 -4.72 16.79
CA VAL A 300 -15.79 -3.45 17.35
C VAL A 300 -15.66 -2.37 16.27
N GLY A 301 -15.12 -2.71 15.10
CA GLY A 301 -15.00 -1.80 13.97
C GLY A 301 -16.36 -1.33 13.46
N MET A 302 -17.31 -2.25 13.29
CA MET A 302 -18.67 -1.94 12.87
C MET A 302 -19.40 -1.05 13.88
N GLU A 303 -19.30 -1.35 15.18
CA GLU A 303 -19.88 -0.53 16.26
C GLU A 303 -19.27 0.87 16.30
N LEU A 304 -17.95 0.98 16.14
CA LEU A 304 -17.24 2.26 16.15
C LEU A 304 -17.61 3.13 14.94
N GLU A 305 -17.69 2.55 13.74
CA GLU A 305 -18.14 3.28 12.54
C GLU A 305 -19.62 3.67 12.64
N ALA A 306 -20.48 2.82 13.23
CA ALA A 306 -21.86 3.18 13.52
C ALA A 306 -21.97 4.34 14.53
N LEU A 307 -21.16 4.32 15.59
CA LEU A 307 -21.07 5.41 16.57
C LEU A 307 -20.55 6.71 15.94
N LYS A 308 -19.54 6.60 15.08
CA LYS A 308 -19.00 7.73 14.33
C LYS A 308 -20.08 8.35 13.44
N ASP A 309 -20.81 7.54 12.68
CA ASP A 309 -21.86 8.03 11.80
C ASP A 309 -23.03 8.64 12.59
N SER A 310 -23.43 8.04 13.72
CA SER A 310 -24.45 8.62 14.59
C SER A 310 -24.03 9.98 15.13
N VAL A 311 -22.78 10.14 15.60
CA VAL A 311 -22.25 11.40 16.16
C VAL A 311 -21.96 12.46 15.09
N LEU A 312 -21.46 12.08 13.90
CA LEU A 312 -21.12 13.04 12.84
C LEU A 312 -22.35 13.45 12.03
N LYS A 313 -23.34 12.57 11.90
CA LYS A 313 -24.60 12.80 11.18
C LYS A 313 -25.78 12.73 12.17
N MET A 314 -25.66 13.38 13.32
CA MET A 314 -26.63 13.34 14.42
C MET A 314 -28.06 13.70 13.99
N SER A 315 -28.23 14.63 13.05
CA SER A 315 -29.56 14.97 12.51
C SER A 315 -30.18 13.82 11.72
N THR A 316 -29.39 13.12 10.89
CA THR A 316 -29.84 11.98 10.08
C THR A 316 -30.20 10.78 10.95
N TYR A 317 -29.42 10.53 12.00
CA TYR A 317 -29.61 9.39 12.91
C TYR A 317 -30.29 9.76 14.23
N ALA A 318 -30.94 10.93 14.30
CA ALA A 318 -31.59 11.41 15.53
C ALA A 318 -32.62 10.42 16.10
N TYR A 319 -33.24 9.60 15.25
CA TYR A 319 -34.21 8.57 15.62
C TYR A 319 -33.60 7.36 16.35
N LEU A 320 -32.28 7.15 16.24
CA LEU A 320 -31.57 6.08 16.97
C LEU A 320 -31.23 6.48 18.41
N TYR A 321 -31.36 7.76 18.78
CA TYR A 321 -31.11 8.25 20.12
C TYR A 321 -32.36 8.13 20.99
N GLU A 322 -32.20 7.61 22.21
CA GLU A 322 -33.27 7.56 23.21
C GLU A 322 -33.78 8.97 23.56
N ASN A 323 -32.85 9.93 23.71
CA ASN A 323 -33.15 11.34 23.87
C ASN A 323 -32.61 12.11 22.67
N GLN A 324 -33.49 12.74 21.90
CA GLN A 324 -33.08 13.47 20.70
C GLN A 324 -32.13 14.62 21.08
N PRO A 325 -30.95 14.72 20.42
CA PRO A 325 -30.04 15.81 20.68
C PRO A 325 -30.66 17.15 20.27
N MET A 326 -30.54 18.17 21.14
CA MET A 326 -31.25 19.47 21.11
C MET A 326 -31.10 20.31 19.83
N ALA A 327 -30.26 19.90 18.87
CA ALA A 327 -30.06 20.58 17.58
C ALA A 327 -30.78 19.92 16.40
N SER A 328 -31.48 18.81 16.60
CA SER A 328 -32.26 18.13 15.56
C SER A 328 -33.62 18.81 15.41
N GLY A 329 -33.65 19.92 14.65
CA GLY A 329 -34.89 20.57 14.28
C GLY A 329 -35.85 19.60 13.58
N SER A 330 -37.06 19.49 14.12
CA SER A 330 -38.28 19.02 13.44
C SER A 330 -38.14 17.85 12.46
N GLY A 331 -38.36 16.63 12.96
CA GLY A 331 -39.08 15.59 12.22
C GLY A 331 -38.53 15.23 10.83
N THR A 332 -37.28 14.80 10.73
CA THR A 332 -36.88 13.97 9.59
C THR A 332 -37.18 12.51 9.90
N THR A 333 -38.40 12.08 9.59
CA THR A 333 -38.64 10.69 9.17
C THR A 333 -37.57 10.36 8.12
N PRO A 334 -36.92 9.18 8.15
CA PRO A 334 -35.77 8.94 7.29
C PRO A 334 -36.18 9.13 5.82
N THR A 335 -35.47 9.98 5.05
CA THR A 335 -35.68 10.12 3.60
C THR A 335 -35.33 8.85 2.82
N ASN A 336 -34.91 7.80 3.52
CA ASN A 336 -34.75 6.46 2.98
C ASN A 336 -34.79 5.48 4.15
N VAL A 337 -35.97 5.20 4.69
CA VAL A 337 -36.10 3.98 5.49
C VAL A 337 -35.94 2.86 4.48
N ASP A 338 -34.74 2.31 4.35
CA ASP A 338 -34.58 0.97 3.81
C ASP A 338 -35.18 0.03 4.87
N VAL A 339 -36.52 0.02 4.94
CA VAL A 339 -37.31 -0.92 5.75
C VAL A 339 -37.05 -2.36 5.30
N ASN A 340 -36.47 -2.51 4.12
CA ASN A 340 -35.74 -3.69 3.77
C ASN A 340 -34.29 -3.49 4.22
N PHE A 341 -33.90 -4.20 5.28
CA PHE A 341 -32.49 -4.49 5.52
C PHE A 341 -32.00 -5.36 4.36
N HIS A 342 -31.75 -4.75 3.21
CA HIS A 342 -30.91 -5.33 2.20
C HIS A 342 -29.50 -5.20 2.75
N VAL A 343 -29.01 -6.27 3.38
CA VAL A 343 -27.58 -6.59 3.22
C VAL A 343 -27.38 -6.48 1.72
N ARG A 344 -26.75 -5.40 1.24
CA ARG A 344 -26.32 -5.34 -0.16
C ARG A 344 -25.60 -6.65 -0.35
N ASP A 345 -26.15 -7.52 -1.20
CA ASP A 345 -25.61 -8.85 -1.47
C ASP A 345 -24.10 -8.67 -1.63
N SER A 346 -23.37 -8.95 -0.56
CA SER A 346 -21.93 -8.96 -0.55
C SER A 346 -21.64 -10.26 -1.25
N TYR A 347 -21.59 -10.17 -2.59
CA TYR A 347 -21.41 -11.25 -3.54
C TYR A 347 -22.62 -12.21 -3.68
N ARG A 348 -23.39 -11.99 -4.74
CA ARG A 348 -23.87 -13.07 -5.61
C ARG A 348 -22.89 -13.28 -6.75
#